data_AF-A0A554NCM7-F1
#
_entry.id   AF-A0A554NCM7-F1
#
_cell.length_a   1.000
_cell.length_b   1.000
_cell.length_c   1.000
_cell.angle_alpha   90.00
_cell.angle_beta   90.00
_cell.angle_gamma   90.00
#
_symmetry.space_group_name_H-M   'P 1'
#
loop_
_entity.id
_entity.type
_entity.pdbx_description
1 polymer ?
#
loop_
_entity_poly.entity_id
_entity_poly.type
_entity_poly.pdbx_seq_one_letter_code
_entity_poly.pdbx_strand_id
1 'polypeptide(L)' 'MSQSARSVGLRGLTRYDLVLLLIPLTFLVATAAGVSLDAPPHVVTAVGGVASALVLVDALFRNPPLSA' A
#
# COMPACT_ATOMS: atom_id res chain seq x y z
N MET A 1 3.67 34.82 13.09
CA MET A 1 4.01 33.55 12.39
C MET A 1 3.30 32.42 13.10
N SER A 2 2.04 32.13 12.71
CA SER A 2 1.25 31.05 13.31
C SER A 2 1.21 29.91 12.30
N GLN A 3 1.87 28.79 12.60
CA GLN A 3 1.73 27.56 11.83
C GLN A 3 0.27 27.10 11.97
N SER A 4 -0.55 27.46 11.00
CA SER A 4 -1.87 26.87 10.82
C SER A 4 -1.64 25.38 10.59
N ALA A 5 -1.94 24.57 11.61
CA ALA A 5 -1.95 23.14 11.52
C ALA A 5 -2.81 22.76 10.32
N ARG A 6 -2.15 22.36 9.21
CA ARG A 6 -2.85 21.75 8.07
C ARG A 6 -3.55 20.54 8.65
N SER A 7 -4.86 20.63 8.85
CA SER A 7 -5.68 19.45 8.99
C SER A 7 -5.38 18.61 7.78
N VAL A 8 -4.72 17.46 7.97
CA VAL A 8 -4.63 16.40 6.96
C VAL A 8 -6.03 15.81 6.87
N GLY A 9 -6.97 16.62 6.39
CA GLY A 9 -8.30 16.16 6.07
C GLY A 9 -8.17 15.22 4.89
N LEU A 10 -8.98 14.17 4.88
CA LEU A 10 -9.13 13.21 3.79
C LEU A 10 -9.31 13.87 2.40
N ARG A 11 -9.61 15.17 2.36
CA ARG A 11 -9.69 16.03 1.17
C ARG A 11 -8.36 16.21 0.41
N GLY A 12 -7.22 15.87 1.00
CA GLY A 12 -5.89 15.98 0.37
C GLY A 12 -5.24 14.65 -0.03
N LEU A 13 -5.87 13.50 0.27
CA LEU A 13 -5.33 12.19 -0.09
C LEU A 13 -5.47 11.96 -1.59
N THR A 14 -4.34 11.81 -2.27
CA THR A 14 -4.31 11.45 -3.68
C THR A 14 -4.36 9.93 -3.82
N ARG A 15 -4.73 9.47 -5.02
CA ARG A 15 -4.68 8.04 -5.36
C ARG A 15 -3.26 7.47 -5.18
N TYR A 16 -2.22 8.27 -5.41
CA TYR A 16 -0.83 7.81 -5.25
C TYR A 16 -0.48 7.58 -3.78
N ASP A 17 -0.99 8.42 -2.87
CA ASP A 17 -0.81 8.22 -1.43
C ASP A 17 -1.43 6.90 -0.98
N LEU A 18 -2.59 6.53 -1.56
CA LEU A 18 -3.23 5.24 -1.30
C LEU A 18 -2.44 4.07 -1.88
N VAL A 19 -1.87 4.19 -3.08
CA VAL A 19 -1.01 3.16 -3.67
C VAL A 19 0.25 2.95 -2.83
N LEU A 20 0.87 4.03 -2.36
CA LEU A 20 2.02 3.97 -1.45
C LEU A 20 1.67 3.32 -0.11
N LEU A 21 0.45 3.52 0.38
CA LEU A 21 -0.04 2.88 1.61
C LEU A 21 -0.39 1.39 1.40
N LEU A 22 -0.88 1.02 0.21
CA LEU A 22 -1.30 -0.34 -0.09
C LEU A 22 -0.15 -1.34 -0.03
N ILE A 23 1.06 -0.98 -0.46
CA ILE A 23 2.24 -1.86 -0.42
C ILE A 23 2.54 -2.34 1.02
N PRO A 24 2.85 -1.46 2.00
CA PRO A 24 3.09 -1.89 3.37
C PRO A 24 1.86 -2.56 4.00
N LEU A 25 0.64 -2.16 3.61
CA LEU A 25 -0.58 -2.81 4.07
C LEU A 25 -0.68 -4.26 3.61
N THR A 26 -0.35 -4.58 2.36
CA THR A 26 -0.35 -5.97 1.88
C THR A 26 0.66 -6.84 2.62
N PHE A 27 1.84 -6.31 2.94
CA PHE A 27 2.83 -7.02 3.76
C PHE A 27 2.37 -7.20 5.21
N LEU A 28 1.72 -6.19 5.80
CA LEU A 28 1.16 -6.29 7.14
C LEU A 28 0.07 -7.38 7.21
N VAL A 29 -0.84 -7.39 6.24
CA VAL A 29 -1.89 -8.42 6.14
C VAL A 29 -1.28 -9.81 5.92
N ALA A 30 -0.31 -9.95 5.01
CA ALA A 30 0.38 -11.21 4.79
C ALA A 30 1.10 -11.70 6.05
N THR A 31 1.72 -10.79 6.81
CA THR A 31 2.41 -11.12 8.07
C THR A 31 1.42 -11.55 9.15
N ALA A 32 0.32 -10.82 9.32
CA ALA A 32 -0.72 -11.17 10.28
C ALA A 32 -1.34 -12.54 9.97
N ALA A 33 -1.61 -12.82 8.69
CA ALA A 33 -2.06 -14.13 8.23
C ALA A 33 -0.99 -15.21 8.46
N GLY A 34 0.28 -14.92 8.16
CA GLY A 34 1.39 -15.82 8.36
C GLY A 34 1.58 -16.23 9.81
N VAL A 35 1.50 -15.28 10.75
CA VAL A 35 1.53 -15.55 12.19
C VAL A 35 0.34 -16.40 12.62
N SER A 36 -0.85 -16.12 12.09
CA SER A 36 -2.08 -16.85 12.42
C SER A 36 -2.08 -18.29 11.91
N LEU A 37 -1.33 -18.57 10.84
CA LEU A 37 -1.26 -19.86 10.15
C LEU A 37 0.07 -20.60 10.39
N ASP A 38 0.97 -20.04 11.22
CA ASP A 38 2.35 -20.53 11.42
C ASP A 38 3.12 -20.77 10.11
N ALA A 39 2.94 -19.85 9.15
CA ALA A 39 3.51 -19.97 7.82
C ALA A 39 5.01 -19.63 7.81
N PRO A 40 5.82 -20.31 6.97
CA PRO A 40 7.24 -19.97 6.83
C PRO A 40 7.44 -18.52 6.35
N PRO A 41 8.44 -17.78 6.86
CA PRO A 41 8.65 -16.37 6.51
C PRO A 41 8.82 -16.13 5.00
N HIS A 42 9.50 -17.03 4.29
CA HIS A 42 9.70 -16.90 2.85
C HIS A 42 8.37 -16.98 2.06
N VAL A 43 7.41 -17.77 2.53
CA VAL A 43 6.06 -17.85 1.93
C VAL A 43 5.31 -16.55 2.16
N VAL A 44 5.35 -16.03 3.39
CA VAL A 44 4.73 -14.74 3.75
C VAL A 44 5.28 -13.60 2.90
N THR A 45 6.61 -13.52 2.76
CA THR A 45 7.28 -12.52 1.93
C THR A 45 6.89 -12.66 0.46
N ALA A 46 6.85 -13.90 -0.07
CA ALA A 46 6.46 -14.14 -1.46
C ALA A 46 5.01 -13.69 -1.73
N VAL A 47 4.06 -14.04 -0.85
CA VAL A 47 2.65 -13.66 -0.98
C VAL A 47 2.49 -12.13 -0.90
N GLY A 48 3.13 -11.49 0.08
CA GLY A 48 3.12 -10.03 0.20
C GLY A 48 3.70 -9.32 -1.03
N GLY A 49 4.80 -9.87 -1.57
CA GLY A 49 5.44 -9.37 -2.79
C GLY A 49 4.54 -9.49 -4.02
N VAL A 50 3.89 -10.64 -4.22
CA VAL A 50 2.94 -10.85 -5.33
C VAL A 50 1.75 -9.89 -5.21
N ALA A 51 1.16 -9.75 -4.01
CA ALA A 51 0.06 -8.82 -3.79
C ALA A 51 0.47 -7.35 -4.07
N SER A 52 1.65 -6.94 -3.60
CA SER A 52 2.22 -5.62 -3.90
C SER A 52 2.45 -5.40 -5.40
N ALA A 53 2.94 -6.42 -6.11
CA ALA A 53 3.15 -6.34 -7.55
C ALA A 53 1.82 -6.13 -8.30
N LEU A 54 0.72 -6.76 -7.87
CA LEU A 54 -0.60 -6.54 -8.46
C LEU A 54 -1.08 -5.10 -8.26
N VAL A 55 -0.86 -4.51 -7.08
CA VAL A 55 -1.16 -3.10 -6.81
C VAL A 55 -0.38 -2.20 -7.76
N LEU A 56 0.91 -2.46 -7.96
CA LEU A 56 1.75 -1.71 -8.89
C LEU A 56 1.29 -1.90 -10.34
N VAL A 57 0.90 -3.11 -10.74
CA VAL A 57 0.40 -3.38 -12.10
C VAL A 57 -0.85 -2.56 -12.38
N ASP A 58 -1.79 -2.52 -11.43
CA ASP A 58 -2.98 -1.67 -11.55
C ASP A 58 -2.60 -0.19 -11.63
N ALA A 59 -1.76 0.28 -10.70
CA ALA A 59 -1.40 1.69 -10.57
C ALA A 59 -0.60 2.23 -11.77
N LEU A 60 0.24 1.41 -12.38
CA LEU A 60 1.16 1.83 -13.44
C LEU A 60 0.64 1.55 -14.84
N PHE A 61 -0.11 0.45 -15.04
CA PHE A 61 -0.48 0.00 -16.39
C PHE A 61 -1.97 0.03 -16.66
N ARG A 62 -2.81 -0.38 -15.70
CA ARG A 62 -4.27 -0.43 -15.91
C ARG A 62 -4.92 0.94 -15.74
N ASN A 63 -4.52 1.64 -14.70
CA ASN A 63 -5.02 2.94 -14.30
C ASN A 63 -3.81 3.86 -14.09
N PRO A 64 -3.08 4.21 -15.16
CA PRO A 64 -1.85 4.98 -15.04
C PRO A 64 -2.12 6.38 -14.47
N PRO A 65 -1.09 7.04 -13.91
CA PRO A 65 -1.17 8.44 -13.60
C PRO A 65 -1.56 9.26 -14.84
N LEU A 66 -2.76 9.83 -14.83
CA LEU A 66 -3.14 10.82 -15.83
C LEU A 66 -2.49 12.14 -15.41
N SER A 67 -1.56 12.59 -16.24
CA SER A 67 -0.70 13.79 -16.17
C SER A 67 -0.90 14.76 -15.00
N ALA A 68 0.21 15.10 -14.35
CA ALA A 68 0.34 16.22 -13.40
C ALA A 68 0.09 17.58 -14.06
#